data_AF-A0A9X9A5C5-F1
#
_entry.id   AF-A0A9X9A5C5-F1
#
_cell.length_a   1.000
_cell.length_b   1.000
_cell.length_c   1.000
_cell.angle_alpha   90.00
_cell.angle_beta   90.00
_cell.angle_gamma   90.00
#
_symmetry.space_group_name_H-M   'P 1'
#
loop_
_entity.id
_entity.type
_entity.pdbx_description
1 polymer ?
#
loop_
_entity_poly.entity_id
_entity_poly.type
_entity_poly.pdbx_seq_one_letter_code
_entity_poly.pdbx_strand_id
1 'polypeptide(L)'
;MDFEINYLSFYVVQVEGKGEAVDKRYKHFQTLDAEEYEDSSLKEFLNGELLKISKRKVERHAKTEQAPTKIGRFIVEEGHELDSNPHY
;
A
#
# COMPACT_ATOMS: atom_id res chain seq x y z
N MET A 1 -1.75 -17.30 8.30
CA MET A 1 -0.94 -16.60 7.28
C MET A 1 -0.04 -15.72 8.11
N ASP A 2 1.23 -16.07 8.12
CA ASP A 2 2.19 -15.43 9.01
C ASP A 2 2.96 -14.42 8.15
N PHE A 3 2.86 -13.16 8.54
CA PHE A 3 3.58 -12.07 7.89
C PHE A 3 4.95 -11.93 8.54
N GLU A 4 6.00 -11.93 7.73
CA GLU A 4 7.34 -11.54 8.17
C GLU A 4 7.56 -10.08 7.78
N ILE A 5 7.71 -9.21 8.77
CA ILE A 5 7.94 -7.78 8.56
C ILE A 5 9.44 -7.52 8.69
N ASN A 6 10.09 -7.21 7.56
CA ASN A 6 11.50 -6.81 7.56
C ASN A 6 11.68 -5.35 7.94
N TYR A 7 10.84 -4.48 7.36
CA TYR A 7 10.82 -3.05 7.63
C TYR A 7 9.40 -2.50 7.48
N LEU A 8 9.04 -1.55 8.33
CA LEU A 8 7.77 -0.85 8.29
C LEU A 8 8.00 0.67 8.37
N SER A 9 7.68 1.40 7.31
CA SER A 9 7.88 2.85 7.25
C SER A 9 6.56 3.62 7.38
N PHE A 10 6.55 4.59 8.29
CA PHE A 10 5.43 5.48 8.56
C PHE A 10 5.67 6.84 7.93
N TYR A 11 4.62 7.39 7.33
CA TYR A 11 4.63 8.71 6.70
C TYR A 11 3.47 9.54 7.24
N VAL A 12 3.73 10.82 7.51
CA VAL A 12 2.68 11.79 7.78
C VAL A 12 2.25 12.41 6.45
N VAL A 13 1.00 12.24 6.10
CA VAL A 13 0.39 12.90 4.94
C VAL A 13 -0.32 14.15 5.43
N GLN A 14 0.12 15.31 4.94
CA GLN A 14 -0.52 16.59 5.15
C GLN A 14 -1.31 16.95 3.89
N VAL A 15 -2.58 17.26 4.08
CA VAL A 15 -3.50 17.64 3.01
C VAL A 15 -3.99 19.05 3.32
N GLU A 16 -3.54 20.03 2.55
CA GLU A 16 -3.94 21.44 2.67
C GLU A 16 -4.87 21.81 1.50
N GLY A 17 -5.94 22.56 1.80
CA GLY A 17 -6.93 23.00 0.80
C GLY A 17 -8.25 22.22 0.80
N LYS A 18 -9.20 22.65 -0.04
CA LYS A 18 -10.51 22.01 -0.26
C LYS A 18 -10.89 22.10 -1.74
N GLY A 19 -11.49 21.05 -2.30
CA GLY A 19 -11.93 21.01 -3.70
C GLY A 19 -10.82 20.59 -4.67
N GLU A 20 -10.72 21.24 -5.83
CA GLU A 20 -9.74 20.91 -6.88
C GLU A 20 -8.31 21.39 -6.58
N ALA A 21 -8.14 22.30 -5.62
CA ALA A 21 -6.83 22.83 -5.20
C ALA A 21 -6.36 22.18 -3.88
N VAL A 22 -6.22 20.85 -3.88
CA VAL A 22 -5.68 20.10 -2.74
C VAL A 22 -4.18 19.90 -2.93
N ASP A 23 -3.39 20.50 -2.04
CA ASP A 23 -1.95 20.24 -1.94
C ASP A 23 -1.71 19.07 -0.97
N LYS A 24 -1.16 17.98 -1.50
CA LYS A 24 -0.80 16.80 -0.72
C LYS A 24 0.71 16.74 -0.58
N ARG A 25 1.18 16.89 0.65
CA ARG A 25 2.59 16.70 1.01
C ARG A 25 2.71 15.49 1.91
N TYR A 26 3.80 14.76 1.79
CA TYR A 26 4.11 13.65 2.68
C TYR A 26 5.51 13.83 3.25
N LYS A 27 5.67 13.45 4.52
CA LYS A 27 6.96 13.45 5.20
C LYS A 27 7.17 12.09 5.84
N HIS A 28 8.36 11.52 5.67
CA HIS A 28 8.76 10.32 6.40
C HIS A 28 8.82 10.63 7.91
N PHE A 29 8.20 9.77 8.71
CA PHE A 29 8.12 9.91 10.16
C PHE A 29 9.12 9.00 10.85
N GLN A 30 9.03 7.70 10.58
CA GLN A 30 9.85 6.68 11.22
C GLN A 30 9.84 5.42 10.36
N THR A 31 10.90 4.62 10.43
CA THR A 31 10.91 3.24 9.97
C THR A 31 11.22 2.36 11.17
N LEU A 32 10.47 1.27 11.33
CA LEU A 32 10.77 0.19 12.25
C LEU A 32 11.43 -0.93 11.48
N ASP A 33 12.50 -1.51 12.01
CA ASP A 33 12.99 -2.81 11.57
C ASP A 33 12.19 -3.97 12.19
N ALA A 34 12.60 -5.21 11.92
CA ALA A 34 11.90 -6.40 12.37
C ALA A 34 11.84 -6.49 13.91
N GLU A 35 12.94 -6.20 14.61
CA GLU A 35 13.00 -6.30 16.07
C GLU A 35 12.16 -5.18 16.71
N GLU A 36 12.31 -3.95 16.20
CA GLU A 36 11.53 -2.79 16.64
C GLU A 36 10.03 -2.99 16.41
N TYR A 37 9.62 -3.64 15.31
CA TYR A 37 8.23 -3.99 15.05
C TYR A 37 7.71 -5.04 16.04
N GLU A 38 8.50 -6.08 16.31
CA GLU A 38 8.11 -7.21 17.16
C GLU A 38 7.87 -6.78 18.62
N ASP A 39 8.64 -5.81 19.11
CA ASP A 39 8.51 -5.22 20.45
C ASP A 39 7.53 -4.04 20.49
N SER A 40 7.00 -3.60 19.34
CA SER A 40 6.11 -2.45 19.29
C SER A 40 4.70 -2.77 19.83
N SER A 41 4.09 -1.81 20.52
CA SER A 41 2.67 -1.87 20.89
C SER A 41 1.72 -1.83 19.69
N LEU A 42 2.22 -1.43 18.51
CA LEU A 42 1.47 -1.39 17.26
C LEU A 42 1.28 -2.77 16.62
N LYS A 43 2.12 -3.75 16.99
CA LYS A 43 2.13 -5.09 16.41
C LYS A 43 0.76 -5.77 16.42
N GLU A 44 0.08 -5.80 17.56
CA GLU A 44 -1.23 -6.48 17.65
C GLU A 44 -2.28 -5.86 16.73
N PHE A 45 -2.32 -4.53 16.70
CA PHE A 45 -3.21 -3.78 15.81
C PHE A 45 -2.88 -4.05 14.34
N LEU A 46 -1.60 -3.90 13.97
CA LEU A 46 -1.15 -4.07 12.59
C LEU A 46 -1.31 -5.51 12.10
N ASN A 47 -1.01 -6.51 12.92
CA ASN A 47 -1.28 -7.91 12.60
C ASN A 47 -2.77 -8.16 12.34
N GLY A 48 -3.66 -7.56 13.13
CA GLY A 48 -5.10 -7.61 12.91
C GLY A 48 -5.51 -7.00 11.57
N GLU A 49 -5.00 -5.82 11.23
CA GLU A 49 -5.30 -5.15 9.97
C GLU A 49 -4.70 -5.87 8.75
N LEU A 50 -3.45 -6.33 8.82
CA LEU A 50 -2.80 -7.13 7.78
C LEU A 50 -3.56 -8.44 7.53
N LEU A 51 -4.02 -9.11 8.60
CA LEU A 51 -4.86 -10.29 8.48
C LEU A 51 -6.18 -9.98 7.77
N LYS A 52 -6.86 -8.88 8.11
CA LYS A 52 -8.08 -8.45 7.42
C LYS A 52 -7.81 -8.20 5.93
N ILE A 53 -6.74 -7.47 5.60
CA ILE A 53 -6.34 -7.17 4.22
C ILE A 53 -6.07 -8.47 3.45
N SER A 54 -5.33 -9.42 4.03
CA SER A 54 -5.02 -10.71 3.42
C SER A 54 -6.26 -11.53 3.04
N LYS A 55 -7.33 -11.38 3.82
CA LYS A 55 -8.60 -12.08 3.63
C LYS A 55 -9.56 -11.34 2.70
N ARG A 56 -9.24 -10.11 2.27
CA ARG A 56 -10.10 -9.37 1.34
C ARG A 56 -10.13 -10.09 0.01
N LYS A 57 -11.34 -10.23 -0.55
CA LYS A 57 -11.52 -10.79 -1.88
C LYS A 57 -10.86 -9.85 -2.88
N VAL A 58 -9.86 -10.35 -3.58
CA VAL A 58 -9.20 -9.61 -4.65
C VAL A 58 -10.06 -9.66 -5.91
N GLU A 59 -10.26 -8.49 -6.54
CA GLU A 59 -10.79 -8.43 -7.89
C GLU A 59 -9.66 -8.57 -8.91
N ARG A 60 -9.63 -9.72 -9.58
CA ARG A 60 -8.79 -9.93 -10.77
C ARG A 60 -9.46 -9.17 -11.91
N HIS A 61 -8.85 -8.09 -12.39
CA HIS A 61 -9.41 -7.14 -13.37
C HIS A 61 -10.59 -6.31 -12.83
N ALA A 62 -10.34 -5.55 -11.77
CA ALA A 62 -11.33 -4.60 -11.25
C ALA A 62 -11.83 -3.65 -12.35
N LYS A 63 -13.16 -3.55 -12.50
CA LYS A 63 -13.79 -2.70 -13.53
C LYS A 63 -13.74 -1.21 -13.19
N THR A 64 -13.37 -0.87 -11.96
CA THR A 64 -13.37 0.51 -11.46
C THR A 64 -12.03 0.83 -10.80
N GLU A 65 -11.62 2.10 -10.85
CA GLU A 65 -10.39 2.57 -10.19
C GLU A 65 -10.41 2.43 -8.66
N GLN A 66 -11.60 2.34 -8.07
CA GLN A 66 -11.80 2.40 -6.62
C GLN A 66 -11.92 1.02 -5.95
N ALA A 67 -11.70 -0.09 -6.66
CA ALA A 67 -11.82 -1.40 -6.02
C ALA A 67 -10.80 -1.54 -4.87
N PRO A 68 -11.25 -2.03 -3.69
CA PRO A 68 -10.49 -1.94 -2.44
C PRO A 68 -9.26 -2.86 -2.37
N THR A 69 -9.17 -3.86 -3.26
CA THR A 69 -7.98 -4.73 -3.37
C THR A 69 -7.89 -5.22 -4.81
N LYS A 70 -6.92 -4.69 -5.53
CA LYS A 70 -6.65 -5.01 -6.93
C LYS A 70 -5.30 -5.67 -7.03
N ILE A 71 -5.21 -6.77 -7.75
CA ILE A 71 -3.94 -7.30 -8.22
C ILE A 71 -3.94 -7.05 -9.73
N GLY A 72 -3.24 -5.99 -10.15
CA GLY A 72 -2.93 -5.77 -11.54
C GLY A 72 -1.91 -6.79 -12.02
N ARG A 73 -2.13 -7.40 -13.17
CA ARG A 73 -1.09 -8.18 -13.85
C ARG A 73 -0.38 -7.22 -14.79
N PHE A 74 0.80 -6.77 -14.40
CA PHE A 74 1.65 -5.96 -15.27
C PHE A 74 2.45 -6.89 -16.17
N ILE A 75 2.21 -6.82 -17.48
CA ILE A 75 3.03 -7.51 -18.48
C ILE A 75 4.00 -6.44 -18.97
N VAL A 76 5.27 -6.61 -18.64
CA VAL A 76 6.36 -5.78 -19.16
C VAL A 76 7.06 -6.61 -20.23
N GLU A 77 7.06 -6.12 -21.46
CA GLU A 77 7.90 -6.67 -22.53
C GLU A 77 9.24 -5.94 -22.56
N GLU A 78 10.31 -6.66 -22.87
CA GLU A 78 11.65 -6.08 -22.96
C GLU A 78 11.67 -4.97 -24.02
N GLY A 79 12.02 -3.73 -23.62
CA GLY A 79 12.04 -2.56 -24.50
C GLY A 79 10.77 -1.70 -24.51
N HIS A 80 9.76 -2.04 -23.71
CA HIS A 80 8.54 -1.25 -23.57
C HIS A 80 8.31 -0.79 -22.11
N GLU A 81 8.03 0.51 -21.94
CA GLU A 81 7.80 1.17 -20.66
C GLU A 81 6.44 0.79 -20.03
N LEU A 82 6.25 1.05 -18.74
CA LEU A 82 5.03 0.66 -18.00
C LEU A 82 3.75 1.27 -18.57
N ASP A 83 3.85 2.41 -19.25
CA ASP A 83 2.77 3.11 -19.95
C ASP A 83 2.28 2.37 -21.21
N SER A 84 3.04 1.40 -21.73
CA SER A 84 2.66 0.59 -22.88
C SER A 84 1.68 -0.53 -22.53
N ASN A 85 1.41 -0.74 -21.24
CA ASN A 85 0.56 -1.82 -20.79
C ASN A 85 -0.92 -1.45 -21.00
N PRO A 86 -1.70 -2.22 -21.78
CA PRO A 86 -3.13 -1.98 -21.99
C PRO A 86 -3.99 -2.15 -20.72
N HIS A 87 -3.37 -2.58 -19.62
CA HIS A 87 -3.97 -2.73 -18.30
C HIS A 87 -3.36 -1.81 -17.23
N TYR A 88 -2.57 -0.78 -17.61
CA TYR A 88 -2.10 0.25 -16.68
C TYR A 88 -3.27 1.11 -16.16
#